data_AF-A0A2P6NQ12-F1
#
_entry.id   AF-A0A2P6NQ12-F1
#
_cell.length_a   1.000
_cell.length_b   1.000
_cell.length_c   1.000
_cell.angle_alpha   90.00
_cell.angle_beta   90.00
_cell.angle_gamma   90.00
#
_symmetry.space_group_name_H-M   'P 1'
#
loop_
_entity.id
_entity.type
_entity.pdbx_description
1 polymer ?
#
loop_
_entity_poly.entity_id
_entity_poly.type
_entity_poly.pdbx_seq_one_letter_code
_entity_poly.pdbx_strand_id
1 'polypeptide(L)' 'MPQSKKDLRKAKQKENAAAGVVYQKKEPERMAKCQKCKLDFRATKRNVELLSHATAKHSDSTFTDCFPGEVHE' A
#
# COMPACT_ATOMS: atom_id res chain seq x y z
N MET A 1 -20.57 -32.09 -18.19
CA MET A 1 -20.78 -30.97 -17.25
C MET A 1 -19.56 -30.07 -17.32
N PRO A 2 -19.66 -28.82 -17.80
CA PRO A 2 -18.51 -27.90 -17.79
C PRO A 2 -18.05 -27.66 -16.35
N GLN A 3 -16.73 -27.68 -16.11
CA GLN A 3 -16.18 -27.46 -14.77
C GLN A 3 -16.65 -26.12 -14.20
N SER A 4 -17.11 -26.13 -12.96
CA SER A 4 -17.57 -24.92 -12.28
C SER A 4 -16.38 -23.97 -12.09
N LYS A 5 -16.61 -22.65 -12.18
CA LYS A 5 -15.55 -21.64 -12.02
C LYS A 5 -14.78 -21.77 -10.69
N LYS A 6 -15.40 -22.37 -9.66
CA LYS A 6 -14.78 -22.67 -8.37
C LYS A 6 -13.71 -23.77 -8.48
N ASP A 7 -13.96 -24.81 -9.26
CA ASP A 7 -13.04 -25.93 -9.45
C ASP A 7 -11.79 -25.49 -10.21
N LEU A 8 -11.95 -24.64 -11.22
CA LEU A 8 -10.84 -24.04 -11.97
C LEU A 8 -9.93 -23.17 -11.06
N ARG A 9 -10.51 -22.42 -10.13
CA ARG A 9 -9.74 -21.62 -9.16
C ARG A 9 -8.96 -22.50 -8.17
N LYS A 10 -9.57 -23.60 -7.70
CA LYS A 10 -8.92 -24.56 -6.80
C LYS A 10 -7.76 -25.29 -7.49
N ALA A 11 -7.95 -25.73 -8.74
CA ALA A 11 -6.90 -26.35 -9.54
C ALA A 11 -5.69 -25.41 -9.69
N LYS A 12 -5.95 -24.16 -10.12
CA LYS A 12 -4.90 -23.16 -10.29
C LYS A 12 -4.17 -22.80 -9.00
N GLN A 13 -4.88 -22.79 -7.86
CA GLN A 13 -4.25 -22.56 -6.56
C GLN A 13 -3.34 -23.73 -6.14
N LYS A 14 -3.73 -24.97 -6.45
CA LYS A 14 -2.92 -26.18 -6.20
C LYS A 14 -1.69 -26.21 -7.11
N GLU A 15 -1.82 -25.80 -8.37
CA GLU A 15 -0.70 -25.65 -9.30
C GLU A 15 0.28 -24.58 -8.84
N ASN A 16 -0.21 -23.41 -8.39
CA ASN A 16 0.63 -22.35 -7.84
C ASN A 16 1.36 -22.79 -6.56
N ALA A 17 0.72 -23.59 -5.70
CA ALA A 17 1.35 -24.14 -4.51
C ALA A 17 2.43 -25.18 -4.86
N ALA A 18 2.19 -26.04 -5.85
CA ALA A 18 3.16 -27.01 -6.35
C ALA A 18 4.37 -26.34 -7.04
N ALA A 19 4.15 -25.20 -7.70
CA ALA A 19 5.19 -24.37 -8.30
C ALA A 19 5.98 -23.54 -7.27
N GLY A 20 5.71 -23.68 -5.96
CA GLY A 20 6.41 -22.94 -4.91
C GLY A 20 6.11 -21.43 -4.91
N VAL A 21 5.04 -20.98 -5.59
CA VAL A 21 4.63 -19.58 -5.62
C VAL A 21 3.94 -19.26 -4.29
N VAL A 22 4.75 -18.85 -3.31
CA VAL A 22 4.25 -18.33 -2.04
C VAL A 22 3.60 -16.97 -2.34
N TYR A 23 2.28 -16.90 -2.22
CA TYR A 23 1.58 -15.62 -2.26
C TYR A 23 2.14 -14.73 -1.15
N GLN A 24 2.91 -13.70 -1.53
CA GLN A 24 3.33 -12.70 -0.56
C GLN A 24 2.07 -12.06 0.01
N LYS A 25 1.88 -12.21 1.32
CA LYS A 25 0.82 -11.50 2.03
C LYS A 25 1.04 -10.02 1.75
N LYS A 26 0.00 -9.32 1.28
CA LYS A 26 0.02 -7.87 1.15
C LYS A 26 0.44 -7.31 2.51
N GLU A 27 1.50 -6.49 2.54
CA GLU A 27 1.88 -5.76 3.75
C GLU A 27 0.66 -4.97 4.26
N PRO A 28 0.48 -4.87 5.59
CA PRO A 28 -0.59 -4.07 6.15
C PRO A 28 -0.44 -2.62 5.68
N GLU A 29 -1.53 -2.06 5.15
CA GLU A 29 -1.58 -0.65 4.75
C GLU A 29 -1.28 0.21 5.99
N ARG A 30 -0.11 0.88 5.99
CA ARG A 30 0.23 1.83 7.05
C ARG A 30 -0.55 3.11 6.80
N MET A 31 -1.14 3.68 7.84
CA MET A 31 -1.74 5.01 7.78
C MET A 31 -0.80 6.00 8.45
N ALA A 32 -0.50 7.10 7.78
CA ALA A 32 0.31 8.19 8.29
C ALA A 32 -0.54 9.45 8.42
N LYS A 33 -0.40 10.12 9.56
CA LYS A 33 -1.18 11.31 9.91
C LYS A 33 -0.36 12.57 9.72
N CYS A 34 -0.90 13.53 8.99
CA CYS A 34 -0.23 14.81 8.81
C CYS A 34 -0.29 15.62 10.11
N GLN A 35 0.85 16.11 10.59
CA GLN A 35 0.91 16.90 11.83
C GLN A 35 0.31 18.30 11.68
N LYS A 36 0.29 18.86 10.46
CA LYS A 36 -0.25 20.21 10.19
C LYS A 36 -1.76 20.23 10.14
N CYS A 37 -2.35 19.41 9.28
CA CYS A 37 -3.78 19.41 9.01
C CYS A 37 -4.54 18.29 9.72
N LYS A 38 -3.83 17.36 10.39
CA LYS A 38 -4.39 16.22 11.13
C LYS A 38 -5.19 15.24 10.26
N LEU A 39 -5.03 15.29 8.94
CA LEU A 39 -5.63 14.33 8.02
C LEU A 39 -4.80 13.05 7.98
N ASP A 40 -5.51 11.92 7.85
CA ASP A 40 -4.92 10.60 7.72
C ASP A 40 -4.77 10.22 6.23
N PHE A 41 -3.60 9.72 5.87
CA PHE A 41 -3.26 9.30 4.51
C PHE A 41 -2.71 7.88 4.52
N ARG A 42 -2.86 7.18 3.40
CA ARG A 42 -2.25 5.85 3.24
C ARG A 42 -0.77 6.00 2.92
N ALA A 43 0.07 5.46 3.80
CA ALA A 43 1.50 5.33 3.56
C ALA A 43 1.74 4.12 2.65
N THR A 44 2.32 4.38 1.49
CA THR A 44 2.72 3.37 0.50
C THR A 44 4.23 3.32 0.45
N LYS A 45 4.84 2.29 -0.16
CA LYS A 45 6.32 2.19 -0.19
C LYS A 45 7.05 3.42 -0.74
N ARG A 46 6.39 4.18 -1.62
CA ARG A 46 6.95 5.41 -2.20
C ARG A 46 6.34 6.69 -1.62
N ASN A 47 5.38 6.59 -0.69
CA ASN A 47 4.76 7.72 -0.01
C ASN A 47 4.29 8.89 -0.92
N VAL A 48 3.91 8.58 -2.18
CA VAL A 48 3.58 9.59 -3.22
C VAL A 48 2.40 10.47 -2.82
N GLU A 49 1.38 9.88 -2.18
CA GLU A 49 0.20 10.63 -1.72
C GLU A 49 0.55 11.61 -0.60
N LEU A 50 1.44 11.21 0.31
CA LEU A 50 1.92 12.04 1.42
C LEU A 50 2.77 13.20 0.89
N LEU A 51 3.64 12.95 -0.09
CA LEU A 51 4.44 14.00 -0.73
C LEU A 51 3.55 14.97 -1.50
N SER A 52 2.60 14.45 -2.27
CA SER A 52 1.63 15.27 -3.00
C SER A 52 0.81 16.14 -2.05
N HIS A 53 0.41 15.60 -0.90
CA HIS A 53 -0.28 16.38 0.13
C HIS A 53 0.62 17.47 0.72
N ALA A 54 1.83 17.12 1.15
CA ALA A 54 2.76 18.07 1.76
C ALA A 54 3.10 19.21 0.78
N THR A 55 3.45 18.89 -0.46
CA THR A 55 3.82 19.87 -1.50
C THR A 55 2.65 20.73 -1.97
N ALA A 56 1.42 20.19 -2.04
CA ALA A 56 0.26 20.94 -2.54
C ALA A 56 -0.47 21.75 -1.45
N LYS A 57 -0.42 21.31 -0.19
CA LYS A 57 -1.17 21.96 0.92
C LYS A 57 -0.28 22.72 1.89
N HIS A 58 0.96 22.29 2.06
CA HIS A 58 1.91 22.89 2.99
C HIS A 58 3.20 23.25 2.24
N SER A 59 3.06 24.03 1.17
CA SER A 59 4.16 24.48 0.31
C SER A 59 5.32 25.12 1.09
N ASP A 60 5.00 25.77 2.21
CA ASP A 60 5.94 26.43 3.12
C ASP A 60 6.56 25.48 4.18
N SER A 61 6.18 24.20 4.20
CA SER A 61 6.67 23.20 5.15
C SER A 61 7.29 22.02 4.41
N THR A 62 8.34 21.44 5.01
CA THR A 62 8.98 20.26 4.43
C THR A 62 8.15 19.01 4.67
N PHE A 63 8.32 18.00 3.81
CA PHE A 63 7.68 16.69 3.98
C PHE A 63 7.92 16.09 5.38
N THR A 64 9.15 16.25 5.88
CA THR A 64 9.58 15.81 7.22
C THR A 64 8.82 16.50 8.36
N ASP A 65 8.37 17.73 8.15
CA ASP A 65 7.58 18.50 9.12
C ASP A 65 6.09 18.10 9.09
N CYS A 66 5.60 17.67 7.93
CA CYS A 66 4.24 17.15 7.79
C CYS A 66 4.09 15.71 8.30
N PHE A 67 5.08 14.85 8.03
CA PHE A 67 5.07 13.43 8.34
C PHE A 67 6.40 13.02 8.99
N PRO A 68 6.61 13.35 10.28
CA PRO A 68 7.83 13.01 10.99
C PRO A 68 7.94 11.48 11.14
N GLY A 69 8.97 10.89 10.55
CA GLY A 69 9.23 9.44 10.59
C GLY A 69 8.89 8.68 9.31
N GLU A 70 8.21 9.31 8.35
CA GLU A 70 8.05 8.75 7.01
C GLU A 70 9.28 9.13 6.17
N VAL A 71 9.92 8.13 5.56
CA VAL A 71 11.01 8.35 4.60
C VAL A 71 10.38 8.35 3.21
N HIS A 72 10.55 9.45 2.47
CA HIS A 72 10.26 9.49 1.05
C HIS A 72 11.59 9.37 0.31
N GLU A 73 11.86 8.19 -0.24
CA GLU A 73 13.06 7.90 -1.05
C GLU A 73 12.79 8.15 -2.54
#